data_AF-A0A8E0FQT5-F1
#
_entry.id   AF-A0A8E0FQT5-F1
#
_cell.length_a   1.000
_cell.length_b   1.000
_cell.length_c   1.000
_cell.angle_alpha   90.00
_cell.angle_beta   90.00
_cell.angle_gamma   90.00
#
_symmetry.space_group_name_H-M   'P 1'
#
loop_
_entity.id
_entity.type
_entity.pdbx_description
1 polymer ?
#
loop_
_entity_poly.entity_id
_entity_poly.type
_entity_poly.pdbx_seq_one_letter_code
_entity_poly.pdbx_strand_id
1 'polypeptide(L)'
;MDESRKQFEEWFENYTGCDPKNKIYANMVEMYWQAWQASRAAFEIELQKPKKGPLPGDYHIGYDTGAESQYESDVEAIRTAGVKVKE
;
A
#
# COMPACT_ATOMS: atom_id res chain seq x y z
N MET A 1 3.65 9.89 -9.68
CA MET A 1 4.12 8.50 -9.80
C MET A 1 3.74 7.81 -8.51
N ASP A 2 2.98 6.72 -8.60
CA ASP A 2 2.51 5.97 -7.42
C ASP A 2 3.68 5.52 -6.56
N GLU A 3 3.51 5.50 -5.23
CA GLU A 3 4.56 5.11 -4.31
C GLU A 3 5.03 3.67 -4.56
N SER A 4 4.10 2.76 -4.89
CA SER A 4 4.41 1.41 -5.36
C SER A 4 5.35 1.39 -6.58
N ARG A 5 5.17 2.31 -7.53
CA ARG A 5 6.01 2.40 -8.72
C ARG A 5 7.42 2.89 -8.36
N LYS A 6 7.56 3.85 -7.45
CA LYS A 6 8.88 4.30 -6.98
C LYS A 6 9.64 3.19 -6.26
N GLN A 7 8.96 2.46 -5.35
CA GLN A 7 9.55 1.33 -4.64
C GLN A 7 10.02 0.24 -5.60
N PHE A 8 9.24 -0.02 -6.65
CA PHE A 8 9.64 -0.94 -7.72
C PHE A 8 10.88 -0.44 -8.48
N GLU A 9 10.91 0.83 -8.89
CA GLU A 9 12.02 1.39 -9.66
C GLU A 9 13.33 1.36 -8.85
N GLU A 10 13.28 1.72 -7.57
CA GLU A 10 14.42 1.62 -6.66
C GLU A 10 14.88 0.17 -6.46
N TRP A 11 13.95 -0.76 -6.23
CA TRP A 11 14.28 -2.18 -6.13
C TRP A 11 14.90 -2.72 -7.43
N PHE A 12 14.34 -2.36 -8.59
CA PHE A 12 14.80 -2.82 -9.90
C PHE A 12 16.23 -2.37 -10.17
N GLU A 13 16.51 -1.08 -9.93
CA GLU A 13 17.85 -0.52 -10.10
C GLU A 13 18.85 -1.19 -9.15
N ASN A 14 18.51 -1.35 -7.88
CA ASN A 14 19.37 -2.00 -6.89
C ASN A 14 19.63 -3.49 -7.19
N TYR A 15 18.64 -4.21 -7.70
CA TYR A 15 18.75 -5.65 -7.97
C TYR A 15 19.48 -5.95 -9.29
N THR A 16 19.21 -5.15 -10.32
CA THR A 16 19.69 -5.41 -11.69
C THR A 16 20.89 -4.55 -12.10
N GLY A 17 21.14 -3.44 -11.40
CA GLY A 17 22.10 -2.40 -11.80
C GLY A 17 21.67 -1.57 -13.01
N CYS A 18 20.44 -1.76 -13.51
CA CYS A 18 19.93 -1.10 -14.71
C CYS A 18 19.03 0.09 -14.34
N ASP A 19 19.25 1.23 -14.98
CA ASP A 19 18.33 2.38 -14.86
C ASP A 19 16.96 2.01 -15.47
N PRO A 20 15.88 1.99 -14.67
CA PRO A 20 14.54 1.63 -15.14
C PRO A 20 13.95 2.62 -16.17
N LYS A 21 14.55 3.81 -16.32
CA LYS A 21 14.15 4.82 -17.30
C LYS A 21 14.89 4.68 -18.64
N ASN A 22 15.93 3.83 -18.70
CA ASN A 22 16.64 3.57 -19.94
C ASN A 22 15.81 2.66 -20.87
N LYS A 23 15.49 3.17 -22.05
CA LYS A 23 14.63 2.50 -23.04
C LYS A 23 15.17 1.16 -23.54
N ILE A 24 16.48 0.92 -23.44
CA ILE A 24 17.09 -0.38 -23.79
C ILE A 24 16.53 -1.50 -22.90
N TYR A 25 16.18 -1.19 -21.66
CA TYR A 25 15.66 -2.15 -20.68
C TYR A 25 14.13 -2.13 -20.57
N ALA A 26 13.41 -1.39 -21.42
CA ALA A 26 11.97 -1.18 -21.28
C ALA A 26 11.17 -2.50 -21.16
N ASN A 27 11.49 -3.51 -21.97
CA ASN A 27 10.83 -4.81 -21.91
C ASN A 27 11.10 -5.55 -20.59
N MET A 28 12.33 -5.44 -20.07
CA MET A 28 12.72 -6.06 -18.81
C MET A 28 12.01 -5.36 -17.63
N VAL A 29 12.05 -4.02 -17.62
CA VAL A 29 11.35 -3.18 -16.63
C VAL A 29 9.87 -3.54 -16.59
N GLU A 30 9.22 -3.65 -17.75
CA GLU A 30 7.79 -3.98 -17.82
C GLU A 30 7.49 -5.40 -17.33
N MET A 31 8.30 -6.39 -17.70
CA MET A 31 8.13 -7.77 -17.23
C MET A 31 8.24 -7.88 -15.70
N TYR A 32 9.26 -7.25 -15.11
CA TYR A 32 9.42 -7.23 -13.65
C TYR A 32 8.34 -6.41 -12.96
N TRP A 33 7.85 -5.34 -13.58
CA TRP A 33 6.74 -4.55 -13.05
C TRP A 33 5.47 -5.38 -12.96
N GLN A 34 5.15 -6.17 -13.99
CA GLN A 34 4.00 -7.08 -13.96
C GLN A 34 4.11 -8.13 -12.85
N ALA A 35 5.30 -8.73 -12.68
CA ALA A 35 5.56 -9.67 -11.59
C ALA A 35 5.44 -8.99 -10.21
N TRP A 36 5.93 -7.76 -10.07
CA TRP A 36 5.83 -6.96 -8.85
C TRP A 36 4.37 -6.71 -8.47
N GLN A 37 3.56 -6.23 -9.42
CA GLN A 37 2.13 -6.01 -9.21
C GLN A 37 1.41 -7.31 -8.84
N ALA A 38 1.68 -8.41 -9.56
CA ALA A 38 1.07 -9.71 -9.28
C ALA A 38 1.39 -10.22 -7.87
N SER A 39 2.65 -10.08 -7.43
CA SER A 39 3.06 -10.53 -6.08
C SER A 39 2.35 -9.77 -4.95
N ARG A 40 2.11 -8.46 -5.13
CA ARG A 40 1.42 -7.63 -4.13
C ARG A 40 -0.10 -7.77 -4.16
N ALA A 41 -0.66 -8.14 -5.32
CA ALA A 41 -2.06 -8.50 -5.43
C ALA A 41 -2.38 -9.90 -4.89
N ALA A 42 -1.38 -10.77 -4.72
CA ALA A 42 -1.57 -12.16 -4.31
C ALA A 42 -1.96 -12.36 -2.84
N PHE A 43 -1.71 -11.37 -1.97
CA PHE A 43 -2.10 -11.42 -0.57
C PHE A 43 -2.98 -10.21 -0.22
N GLU A 44 -3.85 -10.42 0.76
CA GLU A 44 -4.83 -9.43 1.20
C GLU A 44 -4.65 -9.19 2.69
N ILE A 45 -4.55 -7.92 3.08
CA ILE A 45 -4.42 -7.52 4.47
C ILE A 45 -5.81 -7.30 5.06
N GLU A 46 -6.08 -7.95 6.18
CA GLU A 46 -7.23 -7.63 7.03
C GLU A 46 -6.87 -6.48 7.97
N LEU A 47 -7.37 -5.28 7.67
CA LEU A 47 -7.24 -4.15 8.58
C LEU A 47 -8.46 -4.09 9.50
N GLN A 48 -8.22 -4.03 10.81
CA GLN A 48 -9.32 -3.97 11.77
C GLN A 48 -10.01 -2.62 11.72
N LYS A 49 -11.26 -2.61 11.26
CA LYS A 49 -12.13 -1.43 11.37
C LYS A 49 -12.33 -1.09 12.86
N PRO A 50 -12.23 0.19 13.24
CA PRO A 50 -12.58 0.63 14.58
C PRO A 50 -13.99 0.14 14.94
N LYS A 51 -14.14 -0.49 16.12
CA LYS A 51 -15.46 -0.98 16.56
C LYS A 51 -16.28 0.18 17.11
N LYS A 52 -17.52 0.32 16.65
CA LYS A 52 -18.53 1.18 17.27
C LYS A 52 -18.95 0.58 18.61
N GLY A 53 -18.68 1.28 19.70
CA GLY A 53 -19.14 0.88 21.03
C GLY A 53 -18.70 1.85 22.12
N PRO A 54 -19.39 1.85 23.28
CA PRO A 54 -18.93 2.59 24.45
C PRO A 54 -17.57 2.03 24.90
N LEU A 55 -16.61 2.92 25.16
CA LEU A 55 -15.42 2.54 25.90
C LEU A 55 -15.85 2.08 27.32
N PRO A 56 -15.19 1.06 27.92
CA PRO A 56 -15.46 0.74 29.31
C PRO A 56 -15.03 1.89 30.22
N GLY A 57 -16.01 2.57 30.85
CA GLY A 57 -15.83 3.65 31.83
C GLY A 57 -16.47 4.99 31.43
N ASP A 58 -16.49 5.97 32.35
CA ASP A 58 -17.02 7.35 32.17
C ASP A 58 -16.23 8.21 31.16
N TYR A 59 -15.36 7.61 30.36
CA TYR A 59 -14.68 8.28 29.27
C TYR A 59 -15.63 8.45 28.09
N HIS A 60 -16.41 9.52 28.12
CA HIS A 60 -17.03 10.10 26.94
C HIS A 60 -15.96 10.86 26.13
N ILE A 61 -14.93 10.16 25.65
CA ILE A 61 -14.21 10.65 24.48
C ILE A 61 -15.15 10.32 23.32
N GLY A 62 -15.61 11.38 22.66
CA GLY A 62 -16.42 11.25 21.46
C GLY A 62 -15.81 10.17 20.57
N TYR A 63 -16.67 9.36 19.97
CA TYR A 63 -16.30 8.52 18.86
C TYR A 63 -15.70 9.45 17.78
N ASP A 64 -14.40 9.70 17.89
CA ASP A 64 -13.79 10.82 17.21
C ASP A 64 -13.71 10.44 15.74
N THR A 65 -14.20 11.35 14.90
CA THR A 65 -13.93 11.40 13.46
C THR A 65 -12.47 11.08 13.14
N GLY A 66 -11.55 11.36 14.08
CA GLY A 66 -10.15 10.94 14.07
C GLY A 66 -9.90 9.44 13.83
N ALA A 67 -10.61 8.53 14.51
CA ALA A 67 -10.34 7.09 14.39
C ALA A 67 -10.80 6.50 13.04
N GLU A 68 -11.94 6.94 12.53
CA GLU A 68 -12.38 6.58 11.18
C GLU A 68 -11.49 7.24 10.13
N SER A 69 -11.07 8.50 10.33
CA SER A 69 -10.14 9.18 9.41
C SER A 69 -8.76 8.51 9.35
N GLN A 70 -8.27 8.01 10.48
CA GLN A 70 -7.00 7.27 10.53
C GLN A 70 -7.13 5.93 9.80
N TYR A 71 -8.22 5.19 10.01
CA TYR A 71 -8.47 3.95 9.28
C TYR A 71 -8.48 4.18 7.76
N GLU A 72 -9.22 5.17 7.28
CA GLU A 72 -9.24 5.48 5.84
C GLU A 72 -7.86 5.91 5.32
N SER A 73 -7.12 6.72 6.08
CA SER A 73 -5.74 7.11 5.75
C SER A 73 -4.81 5.89 5.66
N ASP A 74 -4.94 4.92 6.56
CA ASP A 74 -4.13 3.70 6.56
C ASP A 74 -4.48 2.82 5.36
N VAL A 75 -5.77 2.66 5.05
CA VAL A 75 -6.24 1.94 3.86
C VAL A 75 -5.69 2.58 2.58
N GLU A 76 -5.75 3.91 2.46
CA GLU A 76 -5.23 4.64 1.31
C GLU A 76 -3.71 4.47 1.17
N ALA A 77 -2.96 4.58 2.27
CA ALA A 77 -1.51 4.39 2.27
C ALA A 77 -1.12 2.98 1.81
N ILE A 78 -1.80 1.95 2.31
CA ILE A 78 -1.55 0.54 1.94
C ILE A 78 -1.86 0.31 0.45
N ARG A 79 -2.99 0.85 -0.04
CA ARG A 79 -3.36 0.78 -1.46
C ARG A 79 -2.38 1.52 -2.36
N THR A 80 -1.88 2.68 -1.93
CA THR A 80 -0.85 3.46 -2.64
C THR A 80 0.49 2.72 -2.73
N ALA A 81 0.79 1.87 -1.74
CA ALA A 81 1.90 0.91 -1.78
C ALA A 81 1.62 -0.32 -2.66
N GLY A 82 0.48 -0.37 -3.34
CA GLY A 82 0.09 -1.42 -4.27
C GLY A 82 -0.36 -2.72 -3.61
N VAL A 83 -0.71 -2.70 -2.33
CA VAL A 83 -1.13 -3.88 -1.56
C VAL A 83 -2.65 -3.88 -1.41
N LYS A 84 -3.27 -5.06 -1.49
CA LYS A 84 -4.72 -5.22 -1.36
C LYS A 84 -5.14 -5.21 0.12
N VAL A 85 -6.18 -4.45 0.44
CA VAL A 85 -6.85 -4.44 1.75
C VAL A 85 -8.24 -5.04 1.59
N LYS A 86 -8.62 -5.98 2.46
CA LYS A 86 -9.95 -6.60 2.48
C LYS A 86 -11.03 -5.56 2.76
N GLU A 87 -12.14 -5.65 2.06
CA GLU A 87 -13.31 -4.77 2.25
C GLU A 87 -14.04 -5.02 3.58
#